data_AF-A0A059FTI2-F1
#
_entry.id   AF-A0A059FTI2-F1
#
_cell.length_a   1.000
_cell.length_b   1.000
_cell.length_c   1.000
_cell.angle_alpha   90.00
_cell.angle_beta   90.00
_cell.angle_gamma   90.00
#
_symmetry.space_group_name_H-M   'P 1'
#
loop_
_entity.id
_entity.type
_entity.pdbx_description
1 polymer ?
#
loop_
_entity_poly.entity_id
_entity_poly.type
_entity_poly.pdbx_seq_one_letter_code
_entity_poly.pdbx_strand_id
1 'polypeptide(L)'
;MDDRFGKSDTLAGIAVGNDGEGDADLGLNRVQVPSDCINALAIGACDSRESSWKRASYSSVGPGRSPGIVKPDLVDFGGALDRPFLTLGISSTPSLESTGGTSFATPSALRAAAGILAHFETNISPLSARALLVHGAECDEHDRKEVGWGRIPQSLDDIVICDDDTVRIVYQGSISPAKYQRVFVPMPDGLISGKVAITATICYKSRTDPHHPGNYTQAGLDVSFRPHDQKFSRAGQLHPDTKSFFGKNSAGLFEDEQRRDAWKWENCLHDSHTYMGKSLKNPCFDIHYNSRLEGRDFRPDVSLPYSMIISVRAKSIDDLYDQVVRKYATRLEPIRPSIEIPIRT
;
A
#
# COMPACT_ATOMS: atom_id res chain seq x y z
N MET A 1 21.38 -1.71 4.23
CA MET A 1 20.57 -2.18 3.10
C MET A 1 19.38 -1.24 2.88
N ASP A 2 18.53 -1.07 3.89
CA ASP A 2 17.34 -0.21 3.85
C ASP A 2 17.60 1.22 3.33
N ASP A 3 18.63 1.90 3.85
CA ASP A 3 19.05 3.24 3.37
C ASP A 3 19.31 3.30 1.85
N ARG A 4 19.84 2.22 1.25
CA ARG A 4 20.06 2.15 -0.20
C ARG A 4 18.73 2.08 -0.94
N PHE A 5 17.78 1.28 -0.47
CA PHE A 5 16.44 1.18 -1.07
C PHE A 5 15.65 2.47 -0.93
N GLY A 6 15.87 3.24 0.14
CA GLY A 6 15.31 4.58 0.32
C GLY A 6 15.85 5.64 -0.66
N LYS A 7 17.02 5.39 -1.27
CA LYS A 7 17.68 6.31 -2.22
C LYS A 7 17.57 5.88 -3.68
N SER A 8 17.44 4.58 -3.96
CA SER A 8 17.37 4.05 -5.32
C SER A 8 15.94 3.98 -5.84
N ASP A 9 15.76 3.95 -7.16
CA ASP A 9 14.49 3.61 -7.78
C ASP A 9 14.38 2.09 -7.97
N THR A 10 14.38 1.36 -6.86
CA THR A 10 14.31 -0.10 -6.85
C THR A 10 13.18 -0.54 -5.91
N LEU A 11 12.40 -1.52 -6.35
CA LEU A 11 11.50 -2.28 -5.48
C LEU A 11 12.18 -3.61 -5.14
N ALA A 12 12.44 -3.84 -3.86
CA ALA A 12 13.01 -5.09 -3.36
C ALA A 12 11.96 -5.87 -2.58
N GLY A 13 11.94 -7.19 -2.75
CA GLY A 13 11.16 -8.14 -1.97
C GLY A 13 12.09 -8.97 -1.09
N ILE A 14 11.70 -9.19 0.16
CA ILE A 14 12.48 -9.92 1.16
C ILE A 14 11.54 -10.90 1.86
N ALA A 15 11.90 -12.19 1.84
CA ALA A 15 11.17 -13.23 2.56
C ALA A 15 11.16 -12.95 4.07
N VAL A 16 10.01 -13.11 4.74
CA VAL A 16 9.91 -12.85 6.20
C VAL A 16 10.56 -13.90 7.08
N GLY A 17 10.90 -15.06 6.54
CA GLY A 17 11.39 -16.21 7.30
C GLY A 17 10.36 -17.34 7.40
N ASN A 18 10.84 -18.51 7.81
CA ASN A 18 10.05 -19.74 7.87
C ASN A 18 9.89 -20.26 9.32
N ASP A 19 9.97 -19.36 10.32
CA ASP A 19 9.89 -19.73 11.74
C ASP A 19 8.49 -19.52 12.35
N GLY A 20 7.44 -19.42 11.53
CA GLY A 20 6.08 -19.07 11.95
C GLY A 20 5.45 -19.97 13.03
N GLU A 21 5.98 -21.18 13.21
CA GLU A 21 5.57 -22.15 14.25
C GLU A 21 6.41 -22.06 15.54
N GLY A 22 7.37 -21.13 15.59
CA GLY A 22 8.15 -20.84 16.78
C GLY A 22 7.30 -20.27 17.92
N ASP A 23 7.85 -20.33 19.14
CA ASP A 23 7.21 -19.81 20.35
C ASP A 23 6.94 -18.29 20.23
N ALA A 24 5.65 -17.92 20.26
CA ALA A 24 5.20 -16.54 20.12
C ALA A 24 5.53 -15.68 21.36
N ASP A 25 5.50 -16.26 22.57
CA ASP A 25 5.78 -15.55 23.82
C ASP A 25 7.27 -15.20 23.92
N LEU A 26 8.13 -16.06 23.37
CA LEU A 26 9.55 -15.82 23.23
C LEU A 26 9.93 -15.04 21.96
N GLY A 27 8.95 -14.74 21.09
CA GLY A 27 9.16 -14.02 19.83
C GLY A 27 10.00 -14.80 18.80
N LEU A 28 9.99 -16.13 18.86
CA LEU A 28 10.75 -17.01 17.96
C LEU A 28 10.07 -17.19 16.60
N ASN A 29 8.83 -16.71 16.43
CA ASN A 29 8.10 -16.72 15.16
C ASN A 29 8.08 -15.36 14.43
N ARG A 30 8.79 -14.37 14.96
CA ARG A 30 8.80 -13.01 14.41
C ARG A 30 9.44 -12.94 13.03
N VAL A 31 9.09 -11.92 12.27
CA VAL A 31 9.77 -11.57 11.02
C VAL A 31 11.29 -11.43 11.20
N GLN A 32 12.04 -12.03 10.29
CA GLN A 32 13.50 -12.13 10.35
C GLN A 32 14.20 -10.95 9.68
N VAL A 33 15.41 -10.61 10.12
CA VAL A 33 16.25 -9.61 9.45
C VAL A 33 16.71 -10.16 8.09
N PRO A 34 16.67 -9.38 7.00
CA PRO A 34 16.37 -7.94 6.91
C PRO A 34 14.94 -7.61 6.45
N SER A 35 13.95 -8.48 6.65
CA SER A 35 12.55 -8.22 6.22
C SER A 35 11.86 -7.09 7.00
N ASP A 36 12.46 -6.64 8.11
CA ASP A 36 12.06 -5.46 8.87
C ASP A 36 12.41 -4.11 8.18
N CYS A 37 13.01 -4.14 6.98
CA CYS A 37 13.24 -2.94 6.18
C CYS A 37 11.93 -2.21 5.88
N ILE A 38 11.93 -0.88 5.94
CA ILE A 38 10.75 -0.07 5.59
C ILE A 38 10.66 0.14 4.08
N ASN A 39 11.81 0.29 3.39
CA ASN A 39 11.86 0.63 1.96
C ASN A 39 11.81 -0.60 1.04
N ALA A 40 11.67 -1.80 1.59
CA ALA A 40 11.48 -3.05 0.87
C ALA A 40 10.14 -3.71 1.28
N LEU A 41 9.61 -4.56 0.41
CA LEU A 41 8.45 -5.39 0.71
C LEU A 41 8.89 -6.65 1.46
N ALA A 42 8.35 -6.85 2.65
CA ALA A 42 8.43 -8.11 3.37
C ALA A 42 7.33 -9.04 2.90
N ILE A 43 7.69 -10.19 2.32
CA ILE A 43 6.75 -11.13 1.73
C ILE A 43 6.64 -12.38 2.60
N GLY A 44 5.44 -12.60 3.12
CA GLY A 44 5.03 -13.85 3.75
C GLY A 44 4.45 -14.84 2.75
N ALA A 45 4.13 -16.04 3.25
CA ALA A 45 3.53 -17.10 2.45
C ALA A 45 2.10 -17.38 2.89
N CYS A 46 1.21 -17.60 1.92
CA CYS A 46 -0.09 -18.23 2.13
C CYS A 46 -0.13 -19.65 1.57
N ASP A 47 -1.10 -20.43 2.03
CA ASP A 47 -1.27 -21.85 1.70
C ASP A 47 -2.05 -22.10 0.39
N SER A 48 -2.65 -21.05 -0.19
CA SER A 48 -3.61 -21.20 -1.27
C SER A 48 -3.65 -20.00 -2.22
N ARG A 49 -3.94 -20.27 -3.50
CA ARG A 49 -4.29 -19.28 -4.54
C ARG A 49 -5.79 -19.11 -4.73
N GLU A 50 -6.60 -19.92 -4.06
CA GLU A 50 -8.06 -19.88 -4.20
C GLU A 50 -8.65 -18.79 -3.29
N SER A 51 -9.95 -18.53 -3.39
CA SER A 51 -10.63 -17.52 -2.57
C SER A 51 -10.52 -17.79 -1.07
N SER A 52 -10.46 -19.07 -0.67
CA SER A 52 -10.13 -19.45 0.71
C SER A 52 -8.63 -19.70 0.82
N TRP A 53 -7.99 -18.91 1.67
CA TRP A 53 -6.57 -18.97 1.95
C TRP A 53 -6.31 -18.55 3.39
N LYS A 54 -5.13 -18.86 3.90
CA LYS A 54 -4.60 -18.34 5.17
C LYS A 54 -3.09 -18.28 5.10
N ARG A 55 -2.47 -17.68 6.11
CA ARG A 55 -1.02 -17.74 6.29
C ARG A 55 -0.55 -19.20 6.33
N ALA A 56 0.51 -19.53 5.59
CA ALA A 56 1.19 -20.82 5.71
C ALA A 56 1.84 -20.91 7.10
N SER A 57 1.71 -22.06 7.80
CA SER A 57 2.09 -22.15 9.22
C SER A 57 3.54 -21.76 9.50
N TYR A 58 4.45 -22.11 8.60
CA TYR A 58 5.86 -21.75 8.66
C TYR A 58 6.12 -20.25 8.43
N SER A 59 5.24 -19.47 7.81
CA SER A 59 5.53 -18.07 7.50
C SER A 59 5.64 -17.25 8.78
N SER A 60 6.79 -16.61 9.00
CA SER A 60 7.00 -15.72 10.15
C SER A 60 5.97 -14.58 10.19
N VAL A 61 5.66 -14.11 11.39
CA VAL A 61 4.58 -13.14 11.66
C VAL A 61 5.12 -11.81 12.19
N GLY A 62 4.32 -10.76 12.07
CA GLY A 62 4.60 -9.47 12.68
C GLY A 62 4.31 -9.41 14.19
N PRO A 63 4.34 -8.19 14.76
CA PRO A 63 4.59 -6.92 14.08
C PRO A 63 6.06 -6.73 13.70
N GLY A 64 6.31 -5.78 12.79
CA GLY A 64 7.64 -5.22 12.59
C GLY A 64 8.01 -4.21 13.67
N ARG A 65 9.15 -3.52 13.46
CA ARG A 65 9.55 -2.39 14.31
C ARG A 65 8.70 -1.15 13.99
N SER A 66 8.62 -0.20 14.91
CA SER A 66 8.06 1.12 14.61
C SER A 66 9.20 2.11 14.27
N PRO A 67 9.21 2.74 13.09
CA PRO A 67 8.22 2.60 12.00
C PRO A 67 8.45 1.35 11.11
N GLY A 68 7.38 0.89 10.45
CA GLY A 68 7.36 -0.38 9.70
C GLY A 68 6.61 -1.49 10.43
N ILE A 69 5.53 -1.15 11.15
CA ILE A 69 4.82 -2.06 12.06
C ILE A 69 4.12 -3.19 11.29
N VAL A 70 3.50 -2.89 10.14
CA VAL A 70 2.80 -3.90 9.35
C VAL A 70 3.83 -4.79 8.65
N LYS A 71 4.02 -5.99 9.22
CA LYS A 71 4.86 -7.06 8.67
C LYS A 71 4.14 -8.42 8.81
N PRO A 72 4.19 -9.33 7.81
CA PRO A 72 4.64 -9.08 6.43
C PRO A 72 3.96 -7.85 5.81
N ASP A 73 4.54 -7.23 4.77
CA ASP A 73 3.80 -6.19 4.05
C ASP A 73 2.64 -6.85 3.30
N LEU A 74 2.93 -7.97 2.64
CA LEU A 74 2.01 -8.74 1.80
C LEU A 74 2.33 -10.23 1.93
N VAL A 75 1.36 -11.08 1.59
CA VAL A 75 1.61 -12.51 1.39
C VAL A 75 1.31 -12.91 -0.05
N ASP A 76 1.97 -13.97 -0.51
CA ASP A 76 1.64 -14.64 -1.76
C ASP A 76 1.80 -16.15 -1.59
N PHE A 77 1.31 -16.95 -2.53
CA PHE A 77 1.37 -18.39 -2.44
C PHE A 77 2.83 -18.88 -2.39
N GLY A 78 3.20 -19.49 -1.27
CA GLY A 78 4.53 -20.03 -1.03
C GLY A 78 4.59 -21.55 -0.97
N GLY A 79 3.44 -22.23 -1.09
CA GLY A 79 3.30 -23.67 -0.88
C GLY A 79 2.89 -24.05 0.55
N ALA A 80 2.23 -25.19 0.68
CA ALA A 80 1.84 -25.83 1.91
C ALA A 80 1.96 -27.36 1.77
N LEU A 81 1.77 -28.10 2.86
CA LEU A 81 1.90 -29.57 2.85
C LEU A 81 0.90 -30.25 1.89
N ASP A 82 -0.35 -29.78 1.91
CA ASP A 82 -1.46 -30.25 1.07
C ASP A 82 -1.45 -29.63 -0.34
N ARG A 83 -0.80 -28.46 -0.47
CA ARG A 83 -0.71 -27.71 -1.72
C ARG A 83 0.73 -27.20 -1.92
N PRO A 84 1.67 -28.06 -2.35
CA PRO A 84 3.07 -27.66 -2.47
C PRO A 84 3.28 -26.63 -3.58
N PHE A 85 4.34 -25.85 -3.45
CA PHE A 85 4.88 -25.07 -4.56
C PHE A 85 5.66 -26.02 -5.48
N LEU A 86 5.37 -26.01 -6.77
CA LEU A 86 6.00 -26.91 -7.73
C LEU A 86 7.17 -26.19 -8.43
N THR A 87 8.35 -26.79 -8.38
CA THR A 87 9.55 -26.33 -9.09
C THR A 87 10.05 -27.36 -10.08
N LEU A 88 10.85 -26.94 -11.07
CA LEU A 88 11.52 -27.87 -11.98
C LEU A 88 12.66 -28.57 -11.26
N GLY A 89 12.68 -29.90 -11.32
CA GLY A 89 13.77 -30.70 -10.80
C GLY A 89 15.06 -30.54 -11.60
N ILE A 90 16.21 -30.70 -10.95
CA ILE A 90 17.54 -30.45 -11.53
C ILE A 90 18.08 -31.69 -12.28
N SER A 91 17.28 -32.76 -12.39
CA SER A 91 17.68 -34.02 -13.01
C SER A 91 17.70 -33.94 -14.54
N SER A 92 18.43 -34.87 -15.19
CA SER A 92 18.46 -34.99 -16.65
C SER A 92 17.11 -35.33 -17.29
N THR A 93 16.16 -35.82 -16.49
CA THR A 93 14.78 -36.06 -16.91
C THR A 93 13.89 -34.95 -16.33
N PRO A 94 13.10 -34.23 -17.14
CA PRO A 94 12.19 -33.21 -16.64
C PRO A 94 11.24 -33.78 -15.59
N SER A 95 11.29 -33.25 -14.37
CA SER A 95 10.42 -33.64 -13.26
C SER A 95 9.94 -32.41 -12.51
N LEU A 96 8.83 -32.55 -11.78
CA LEU A 96 8.35 -31.55 -10.84
C LEU A 96 8.76 -31.97 -9.43
N GLU A 97 9.32 -31.03 -8.67
CA GLU A 97 9.65 -31.19 -7.25
C GLU A 97 8.69 -30.35 -6.40
N SER A 98 8.22 -30.95 -5.30
CA SER A 98 7.36 -30.27 -4.33
C SER A 98 8.23 -29.56 -3.29
N THR A 99 7.98 -28.27 -3.09
CA THR A 99 8.69 -27.44 -2.13
C THR A 99 7.74 -26.42 -1.50
N GLY A 100 8.24 -25.64 -0.55
CA GLY A 100 7.48 -24.57 0.09
C GLY A 100 8.39 -23.60 0.82
N GLY A 101 7.94 -22.37 0.97
CA GLY A 101 8.69 -21.36 1.72
C GLY A 101 8.37 -19.93 1.32
N THR A 102 8.65 -19.00 2.22
CA THR A 102 8.60 -17.55 1.92
C THR A 102 9.61 -17.15 0.82
N SER A 103 10.67 -17.94 0.62
CA SER A 103 11.62 -17.82 -0.49
C SER A 103 11.00 -18.07 -1.87
N PHE A 104 9.86 -18.77 -1.97
CA PHE A 104 9.11 -18.97 -3.22
C PHE A 104 7.97 -17.97 -3.37
N ALA A 105 7.32 -17.59 -2.27
CA ALA A 105 6.32 -16.51 -2.26
C ALA A 105 6.93 -15.17 -2.69
N THR A 106 8.16 -14.85 -2.24
CA THR A 106 8.84 -13.58 -2.54
C THR A 106 9.02 -13.30 -4.04
N PRO A 107 9.64 -14.19 -4.85
CA PRO A 107 9.74 -13.97 -6.29
C PRO A 107 8.38 -14.01 -7.00
N SER A 108 7.40 -14.77 -6.51
CA SER A 108 6.02 -14.75 -7.03
C SER A 108 5.37 -13.37 -6.86
N ALA A 109 5.49 -12.78 -5.67
CA ALA A 109 5.05 -11.42 -5.40
C ALA A 109 5.76 -10.38 -6.29
N LEU A 110 7.08 -10.51 -6.47
CA LEU A 110 7.85 -9.62 -7.35
C LEU A 110 7.48 -9.78 -8.83
N ARG A 111 7.04 -10.95 -9.26
CA ARG A 111 6.50 -11.15 -10.61
C ARG A 111 5.24 -10.32 -10.83
N ALA A 112 4.35 -10.22 -9.84
CA ALA A 112 3.17 -9.35 -9.94
C ALA A 112 3.57 -7.87 -10.08
N ALA A 113 4.54 -7.40 -9.28
CA ALA A 113 5.09 -6.05 -9.42
C ALA A 113 5.71 -5.80 -10.80
N ALA A 114 6.50 -6.75 -11.30
CA ALA A 114 7.10 -6.67 -12.63
C ALA A 114 6.04 -6.65 -13.74
N GLY A 115 4.96 -7.43 -13.57
CA GLY A 115 3.78 -7.39 -14.44
C GLY A 115 3.18 -6.00 -14.52
N ILE A 116 2.92 -5.34 -13.38
CA ILE A 116 2.42 -3.95 -13.34
C ILE A 116 3.35 -3.00 -14.11
N LEU A 117 4.66 -3.09 -13.86
CA LEU A 117 5.65 -2.22 -14.51
C LEU A 117 5.75 -2.44 -16.01
N ALA A 118 5.53 -3.66 -16.49
CA ALA A 118 5.59 -4.01 -17.91
C ALA A 118 4.25 -3.80 -18.64
N HIS A 119 3.13 -3.74 -17.91
CA HIS A 119 1.80 -3.76 -18.50
C HIS A 119 1.40 -2.43 -19.15
N PHE A 120 1.87 -1.30 -18.63
CA PHE A 120 1.40 0.03 -19.07
C PHE A 120 2.38 0.74 -19.99
N GLU A 121 1.87 1.55 -20.93
CA GLU A 121 2.67 2.45 -21.78
C GLU A 121 3.28 3.59 -20.97
N THR A 122 2.51 4.11 -20.00
CA THR A 122 2.98 5.13 -19.06
C THR A 122 3.91 4.49 -18.02
N ASN A 123 5.03 5.14 -17.74
CA ASN A 123 5.97 4.69 -16.72
C ASN A 123 5.35 4.72 -15.32
N ILE A 124 4.88 3.57 -14.83
CA ILE A 124 4.57 3.35 -13.42
C ILE A 124 5.89 3.22 -12.65
N SER A 125 6.05 4.00 -11.58
CA SER A 125 7.25 3.87 -10.75
C SER A 125 7.24 2.56 -9.94
N PRO A 126 8.41 1.99 -9.57
CA PRO A 126 8.49 0.87 -8.62
C PRO A 126 7.76 1.13 -7.29
N LEU A 127 7.72 2.38 -6.83
CA LEU A 127 6.97 2.77 -5.64
C LEU A 127 5.45 2.73 -5.88
N SER A 128 5.00 3.10 -7.07
CA SER A 128 3.60 2.98 -7.49
C SER A 128 3.17 1.53 -7.66
N ALA A 129 4.05 0.66 -8.17
CA ALA A 129 3.80 -0.78 -8.22
C ALA A 129 3.61 -1.37 -6.80
N ARG A 130 4.47 -0.98 -5.84
CA ARG A 130 4.27 -1.32 -4.41
C ARG A 130 2.90 -0.85 -3.91
N ALA A 131 2.55 0.41 -4.16
CA ALA A 131 1.30 0.98 -3.69
C ALA A 131 0.07 0.29 -4.31
N LEU A 132 0.13 -0.08 -5.59
CA LEU A 132 -0.91 -0.84 -6.28
C LEU A 132 -1.08 -2.24 -5.71
N LEU A 133 0.01 -2.96 -5.42
CA LEU A 133 -0.05 -4.27 -4.77
C LEU A 133 -0.72 -4.21 -3.41
N VAL A 134 -0.36 -3.22 -2.58
CA VAL A 134 -1.01 -2.99 -1.29
C VAL A 134 -2.47 -2.58 -1.45
N HIS A 135 -2.77 -1.75 -2.46
CA HIS A 135 -4.11 -1.25 -2.71
C HIS A 135 -5.09 -2.35 -3.13
N GLY A 136 -4.62 -3.32 -3.93
CA GLY A 136 -5.40 -4.47 -4.38
C GLY A 136 -5.37 -5.64 -3.42
N ALA A 137 -4.60 -5.61 -2.34
CA ALA A 137 -4.40 -6.75 -1.46
C ALA A 137 -5.73 -7.25 -0.85
N GLU A 138 -5.90 -8.57 -0.89
CA GLU A 138 -7.03 -9.28 -0.29
C GLU A 138 -6.71 -9.52 1.18
N CYS A 139 -7.39 -8.86 2.11
CA CYS A 139 -7.12 -9.02 3.55
C CYS A 139 -8.15 -9.90 4.26
N ASP A 140 -9.39 -9.97 3.74
CA ASP A 140 -10.54 -10.62 4.37
C ASP A 140 -10.59 -10.37 5.90
N GLU A 141 -10.85 -11.41 6.70
CA GLU A 141 -10.91 -11.34 8.17
C GLU A 141 -9.59 -11.77 8.84
N HIS A 142 -8.48 -11.81 8.09
CA HIS A 142 -7.20 -12.28 8.61
C HIS A 142 -6.54 -11.27 9.57
N ASP A 143 -5.82 -11.78 10.57
CA ASP A 143 -5.04 -10.93 11.48
C ASP A 143 -3.92 -10.22 10.69
N ARG A 144 -3.87 -8.91 10.86
CA ARG A 144 -2.85 -8.00 10.32
C ARG A 144 -1.42 -8.48 10.60
N LYS A 145 -1.17 -9.10 11.75
CA LYS A 145 0.17 -9.64 12.10
C LYS A 145 0.53 -10.87 11.27
N GLU A 146 -0.44 -11.60 10.78
CA GLU A 146 -0.20 -12.82 9.99
C GLU A 146 -0.03 -12.51 8.50
N VAL A 147 -0.85 -11.61 7.95
CA VAL A 147 -0.95 -11.41 6.50
C VAL A 147 -0.57 -10.01 6.02
N GLY A 148 -0.27 -9.09 6.94
CA GLY A 148 0.05 -7.72 6.56
C GLY A 148 -1.14 -6.99 5.96
N TRP A 149 -0.90 -6.27 4.87
CA TRP A 149 -1.98 -5.64 4.09
C TRP A 149 -2.87 -6.65 3.37
N GLY A 150 -2.46 -7.91 3.28
CA GLY A 150 -3.24 -8.99 2.67
C GLY A 150 -2.44 -9.81 1.66
N ARG A 151 -3.13 -10.73 0.99
CA ARG A 151 -2.61 -11.50 -0.13
C ARG A 151 -2.63 -10.67 -1.41
N ILE A 152 -1.58 -10.80 -2.21
CA ILE A 152 -1.54 -10.18 -3.55
C ILE A 152 -2.62 -10.81 -4.46
N PRO A 153 -3.37 -10.01 -5.24
CA PRO A 153 -4.31 -10.55 -6.22
C PRO A 153 -3.65 -11.55 -7.18
N GLN A 154 -4.37 -12.62 -7.48
CA GLN A 154 -3.82 -13.73 -8.27
C GLN A 154 -3.85 -13.47 -9.79
N SER A 155 -4.62 -12.47 -10.24
CA SER A 155 -4.56 -11.93 -11.59
C SER A 155 -4.00 -10.51 -11.60
N LEU A 156 -3.22 -10.18 -12.63
CA LEU A 156 -2.79 -8.80 -12.85
C LEU A 156 -4.00 -7.89 -13.14
N ASP A 157 -5.01 -8.43 -13.81
CA ASP A 157 -6.23 -7.70 -14.18
C ASP A 157 -6.94 -7.12 -12.97
N ASP A 158 -6.95 -7.84 -11.84
CA ASP A 158 -7.57 -7.38 -10.59
C ASP A 158 -6.89 -6.12 -10.02
N ILE A 159 -5.64 -5.87 -10.41
CA ILE A 159 -4.84 -4.72 -9.99
C ILE A 159 -4.97 -3.57 -11.00
N VAL A 160 -4.91 -3.88 -12.30
CA VAL A 160 -4.78 -2.88 -13.37
C VAL A 160 -6.11 -2.46 -14.00
N ILE A 161 -7.14 -3.30 -13.91
CA ILE A 161 -8.49 -3.06 -14.43
C ILE A 161 -9.41 -2.63 -13.28
N CYS A 162 -10.36 -1.74 -13.56
CA CYS A 162 -11.45 -1.40 -12.66
C CYS A 162 -12.80 -1.61 -13.37
N ASP A 163 -13.80 -2.01 -12.59
CA ASP A 163 -15.19 -2.10 -13.05
C ASP A 163 -15.73 -0.72 -13.47
N ASP A 164 -16.78 -0.67 -14.31
CA ASP A 164 -17.36 0.60 -14.78
C ASP A 164 -17.91 1.47 -13.63
N ASP A 165 -18.28 0.86 -12.50
CA ASP A 165 -18.75 1.51 -11.25
C ASP A 165 -17.60 2.08 -10.40
N THR A 166 -16.36 1.94 -10.86
CA THR A 166 -15.15 2.24 -10.11
C THR A 166 -14.15 3.03 -10.96
N VAL A 167 -13.49 4.02 -10.36
CA VAL A 167 -12.32 4.66 -10.94
C VAL A 167 -11.13 4.51 -10.02
N ARG A 168 -9.99 4.07 -10.55
CA ARG A 168 -8.71 3.96 -9.84
C ARG A 168 -7.73 4.97 -10.40
N ILE A 169 -7.11 5.75 -9.50
CA ILE A 169 -6.22 6.84 -9.86
C ILE A 169 -4.86 6.63 -9.20
N VAL A 170 -3.80 6.76 -10.00
CA VAL A 170 -2.40 6.68 -9.55
C VAL A 170 -1.82 8.09 -9.52
N TYR A 171 -1.54 8.61 -8.32
CA TYR A 171 -0.74 9.81 -8.14
C TYR A 171 0.69 9.40 -7.81
N GLN A 172 1.66 9.81 -8.62
CA GLN A 172 3.08 9.56 -8.36
C GLN A 172 3.89 10.84 -8.52
N GLY A 173 4.87 11.05 -7.64
CA GLY A 173 5.70 12.25 -7.71
C GLY A 173 6.59 12.42 -6.48
N SER A 174 6.93 13.67 -6.16
CA SER A 174 7.70 14.02 -4.97
C SER A 174 7.06 15.17 -4.19
N ILE A 175 7.23 15.15 -2.87
CA ILE A 175 6.73 16.19 -1.97
C ILE A 175 7.92 16.94 -1.38
N SER A 176 7.96 18.25 -1.56
CA SER A 176 8.97 19.09 -0.90
C SER A 176 8.63 19.30 0.58
N PRO A 177 9.63 19.35 1.48
CA PRO A 177 9.38 19.58 2.89
C PRO A 177 8.62 20.89 3.15
N ALA A 178 7.79 20.89 4.20
CA ALA A 178 6.98 22.02 4.64
C ALA A 178 5.92 22.55 3.66
N LYS A 179 5.72 21.91 2.48
CA LYS A 179 4.60 22.21 1.58
C LYS A 179 3.48 21.20 1.77
N TYR A 180 2.25 21.67 1.66
CA TYR A 180 1.08 20.83 1.54
C TYR A 180 0.90 20.44 0.08
N GLN A 181 0.85 19.14 -0.20
CA GLN A 181 0.43 18.62 -1.49
C GLN A 181 -1.06 18.26 -1.40
N ARG A 182 -1.88 18.91 -2.23
CA ARG A 182 -3.29 18.53 -2.37
C ARG A 182 -3.42 17.48 -3.46
N VAL A 183 -4.01 16.34 -3.11
CA VAL A 183 -4.38 15.25 -4.01
C VAL A 183 -5.90 15.22 -4.09
N PHE A 184 -6.45 15.43 -5.28
CA PHE A 184 -7.90 15.40 -5.47
C PHE A 184 -8.38 13.95 -5.49
N VAL A 185 -9.61 13.73 -5.02
CA VAL A 185 -10.35 12.49 -5.23
C VAL A 185 -11.34 12.77 -6.37
N PRO A 186 -11.08 12.28 -7.58
CA PRO A 186 -11.93 12.58 -8.74
C PRO A 186 -13.34 12.04 -8.56
N MET A 187 -14.32 12.88 -8.87
CA MET A 187 -15.74 12.56 -8.73
C MET A 187 -16.51 13.05 -9.96
N PRO A 188 -17.57 12.35 -10.40
CA PRO A 188 -18.45 12.80 -11.47
C PRO A 188 -19.09 14.15 -11.14
N ASP A 189 -19.75 14.76 -12.12
CA ASP A 189 -20.55 15.96 -11.88
C ASP A 189 -21.87 15.64 -11.18
N GLY A 190 -22.36 16.61 -10.42
CA GLY A 190 -23.61 16.48 -9.68
C GLY A 190 -23.47 15.70 -8.36
N LEU A 191 -24.62 15.30 -7.82
CA LEU A 191 -24.70 14.55 -6.56
C LEU A 191 -24.77 13.05 -6.86
N ILE A 192 -23.90 12.28 -6.22
CA ILE A 192 -23.95 10.82 -6.29
C ILE A 192 -25.05 10.32 -5.34
N SER A 193 -25.96 9.50 -5.86
CA SER A 193 -26.99 8.84 -5.06
C SER A 193 -26.41 7.65 -4.29
N GLY A 194 -26.93 7.36 -3.10
CA GLY A 194 -26.49 6.20 -2.31
C GLY A 194 -25.11 6.37 -1.66
N LYS A 195 -24.38 5.25 -1.57
CA LYS A 195 -23.09 5.14 -0.87
C LYS A 195 -21.95 5.13 -1.88
N VAL A 196 -20.85 5.77 -1.51
CA VAL A 196 -19.58 5.79 -2.26
C VAL A 196 -18.49 5.24 -1.36
N ALA A 197 -17.79 4.21 -1.82
CA ALA A 197 -16.59 3.71 -1.15
C ALA A 197 -15.37 4.43 -1.71
N ILE A 198 -14.51 4.90 -0.82
CA ILE A 198 -13.20 5.47 -1.15
C ILE A 198 -12.16 4.58 -0.48
N THR A 199 -11.33 3.92 -1.28
CA THR A 199 -10.12 3.24 -0.80
C THR A 199 -8.93 4.11 -1.16
N ALA A 200 -8.00 4.31 -0.23
CA ALA A 200 -6.76 5.00 -0.53
C ALA A 200 -5.56 4.26 0.03
N THR A 201 -4.44 4.34 -0.68
CA THR A 201 -3.15 3.77 -0.28
C THR A 201 -2.06 4.77 -0.58
N ILE A 202 -1.24 5.12 0.39
CA ILE A 202 -0.09 5.99 0.21
C ILE A 202 1.17 5.26 0.65
N CYS A 203 2.17 5.22 -0.23
CA CYS A 203 3.49 4.70 0.04
C CYS A 203 4.53 5.77 -0.25
N TYR A 204 5.57 5.83 0.58
CA TYR A 204 6.72 6.69 0.34
C TYR A 204 8.02 6.01 0.75
N LYS A 205 9.13 6.49 0.18
CA LYS A 205 10.47 6.07 0.56
C LYS A 205 11.03 7.01 1.61
N SER A 206 11.70 6.49 2.63
CA SER A 206 12.30 7.29 3.68
C SER A 206 13.77 6.97 3.83
N ARG A 207 14.60 8.01 4.00
CA ARG A 207 15.97 7.80 4.50
C ARG A 207 15.91 7.26 5.91
N THR A 208 16.87 6.40 6.23
CA THR A 208 16.93 5.74 7.54
C THR A 208 18.08 6.28 8.37
N ASP A 209 17.91 6.30 9.68
CA ASP A 209 18.96 6.64 10.65
C ASP A 209 19.20 5.45 11.61
N PRO A 210 20.09 4.52 11.24
CA PRO A 210 20.40 3.36 12.08
C PRO A 210 21.03 3.70 13.43
N HIS A 211 21.64 4.90 13.57
CA HIS A 211 22.25 5.33 14.83
C HIS A 211 21.19 5.79 15.85
N HIS A 212 19.97 6.10 15.39
CA HIS A 212 18.86 6.52 16.22
C HIS A 212 17.64 5.60 16.01
N PRO A 213 17.67 4.35 16.50
CA PRO A 213 16.64 3.35 16.23
C PRO A 213 15.22 3.77 16.67
N GLY A 214 15.09 4.57 17.74
CA GLY A 214 13.80 5.14 18.16
C GLY A 214 13.21 6.17 17.18
N ASN A 215 14.04 6.70 16.26
CA ASN A 215 13.68 7.64 15.21
C ASN A 215 14.21 7.16 13.85
N TYR A 216 14.03 5.86 13.58
CA TYR A 216 14.68 5.18 12.45
C TYR A 216 14.39 5.81 11.09
N THR A 217 13.19 6.37 10.88
CA THR A 217 12.82 7.04 9.62
C THR A 217 13.00 8.53 9.71
N GLN A 218 13.48 9.16 8.63
CA GLN A 218 13.66 10.61 8.55
C GLN A 218 12.45 11.34 7.95
N ALA A 219 11.42 10.60 7.52
CA ALA A 219 10.23 11.15 6.85
C ALA A 219 8.93 10.57 7.40
N GLY A 220 7.94 11.45 7.55
CA GLY A 220 6.57 11.17 7.95
C GLY A 220 5.60 11.98 7.10
N LEU A 221 4.47 11.37 6.72
CA LEU A 221 3.39 12.07 6.02
C LEU A 221 2.18 12.19 6.94
N ASP A 222 1.75 13.41 7.21
CA ASP A 222 0.43 13.65 7.81
C ASP A 222 -0.59 13.83 6.70
N VAL A 223 -1.61 12.97 6.69
CA VAL A 223 -2.62 12.97 5.63
C VAL A 223 -3.98 13.35 6.21
N SER A 224 -4.55 14.44 5.72
CA SER A 224 -5.87 14.95 6.12
C SER A 224 -6.87 14.80 4.98
N PHE A 225 -7.97 14.08 5.21
CA PHE A 225 -9.03 13.95 4.22
C PHE A 225 -10.08 15.04 4.39
N ARG A 226 -10.44 15.74 3.31
CA ARG A 226 -11.52 16.71 3.26
C ARG A 226 -12.62 16.17 2.36
N PRO A 227 -13.75 15.70 2.90
CA PRO A 227 -14.81 15.11 2.08
C PRO A 227 -15.60 16.15 1.28
N HIS A 228 -15.69 17.39 1.76
CA HIS A 228 -16.57 18.40 1.19
C HIS A 228 -15.95 19.79 1.28
N ASP A 229 -15.74 20.43 0.13
CA ASP A 229 -15.04 21.72 -0.01
C ASP A 229 -15.82 22.96 0.47
N GLN A 230 -17.04 22.80 0.97
CA GLN A 230 -17.94 23.89 1.39
C GLN A 230 -18.46 23.71 2.82
N LYS A 231 -17.97 22.70 3.55
CA LYS A 231 -18.34 22.49 4.96
C LYS A 231 -17.29 23.07 5.88
N PHE A 232 -17.73 23.99 6.73
CA PHE A 232 -16.91 24.65 7.74
C PHE A 232 -17.64 24.60 9.08
N SER A 233 -17.03 23.95 10.06
CA SER A 233 -17.59 23.81 11.41
C SER A 233 -17.41 25.08 12.25
N ARG A 234 -16.41 25.91 11.92
CA ARG A 234 -16.05 27.11 12.68
C ARG A 234 -16.12 28.37 11.82
N ALA A 235 -16.69 29.44 12.37
CA ALA A 235 -16.71 30.75 11.72
C ALA A 235 -15.28 31.28 11.53
N GLY A 236 -14.97 31.79 10.33
CA GLY A 236 -13.64 32.31 9.98
C GLY A 236 -12.58 31.24 9.64
N GLN A 237 -12.95 29.96 9.59
CA GLN A 237 -12.05 28.88 9.21
C GLN A 237 -11.65 28.98 7.72
N LEU A 238 -10.34 28.99 7.43
CA LEU A 238 -9.80 29.16 6.08
C LEU A 238 -9.94 27.92 5.18
N HIS A 239 -10.02 26.73 5.77
CA HIS A 239 -10.04 25.47 5.03
C HIS A 239 -11.21 24.58 5.46
N PRO A 240 -11.83 23.81 4.56
CA PRO A 240 -12.99 22.96 4.88
C PRO A 240 -12.69 21.93 5.98
N ASP A 241 -13.72 21.40 6.62
CA ASP A 241 -13.53 20.40 7.69
C ASP A 241 -12.79 19.14 7.21
N THR A 242 -11.92 18.62 8.08
CA THR A 242 -11.20 17.36 7.85
C THR A 242 -11.88 16.19 8.55
N LYS A 243 -11.60 14.99 8.06
CA LYS A 243 -11.88 13.71 8.73
C LYS A 243 -10.60 12.88 8.76
N SER A 244 -10.46 12.05 9.80
CA SER A 244 -9.46 10.99 9.78
C SER A 244 -9.80 10.00 8.67
N PHE A 245 -8.78 9.55 7.95
CA PHE A 245 -8.92 8.52 6.91
C PHE A 245 -7.98 7.35 7.16
N PHE A 246 -6.73 7.64 7.52
CA PHE A 246 -5.78 6.62 7.95
C PHE A 246 -5.68 6.66 9.48
N GLY A 247 -6.10 5.57 10.15
CA GLY A 247 -6.04 5.46 11.61
C GLY A 247 -6.95 6.44 12.36
N LYS A 248 -6.77 6.49 13.68
CA LYS A 248 -7.52 7.38 14.58
C LYS A 248 -6.65 8.58 14.93
N ASN A 249 -6.89 9.70 14.25
CA ASN A 249 -6.22 10.96 14.57
C ASN A 249 -7.14 11.81 15.46
N SER A 250 -6.88 11.85 16.77
CA SER A 250 -7.55 12.75 17.71
C SER A 250 -6.61 13.87 18.17
N ALA A 251 -7.12 15.10 18.22
CA ALA A 251 -6.36 16.24 18.70
C ALA A 251 -5.95 16.04 20.17
N GLY A 252 -4.67 16.26 20.49
CA GLY A 252 -4.15 16.16 21.86
C GLY A 252 -3.43 14.85 22.22
N LEU A 253 -3.28 13.91 21.27
CA LEU A 253 -2.48 12.70 21.49
C LEU A 253 -0.98 13.02 21.60
N PHE A 254 -0.29 12.38 22.55
CA PHE A 254 1.17 12.41 22.64
C PHE A 254 1.81 11.67 21.45
N GLU A 255 3.10 11.88 21.17
CA GLU A 255 3.74 11.28 20.00
C GLU A 255 3.66 9.74 20.00
N ASP A 256 3.82 9.10 21.16
CA ASP A 256 3.72 7.64 21.29
C ASP A 256 2.34 7.12 20.90
N GLU A 257 1.28 7.87 21.23
CA GLU A 257 -0.09 7.56 20.82
C GLU A 257 -0.30 7.80 19.32
N GLN A 258 0.29 8.86 18.76
CA GLN A 258 0.23 9.10 17.31
C GLN A 258 0.96 8.01 16.50
N ARG A 259 2.07 7.47 17.02
CA ARG A 259 2.78 6.34 16.40
C ARG A 259 1.94 5.06 16.41
N ARG A 260 1.22 4.79 17.50
CA ARG A 260 0.36 3.61 17.63
C ARG A 260 -0.96 3.74 16.86
N ASP A 261 -1.63 4.88 16.99
CA ASP A 261 -3.05 5.02 16.61
C ASP A 261 -3.26 5.82 15.32
N ALA A 262 -2.33 6.74 15.00
CA ALA A 262 -2.38 7.59 13.81
C ALA A 262 -1.33 7.20 12.75
N TRP A 263 -0.65 6.06 12.92
CA TRP A 263 0.36 5.53 11.99
C TRP A 263 1.47 6.54 11.66
N LYS A 264 1.79 7.41 12.62
CA LYS A 264 2.81 8.44 12.42
C LYS A 264 4.16 7.78 12.11
N TRP A 265 4.83 8.29 11.08
CA TRP A 265 6.12 7.81 10.56
C TRP A 265 6.08 6.50 9.75
N GLU A 266 4.92 5.87 9.62
CA GLU A 266 4.73 4.66 8.83
C GLU A 266 4.74 4.99 7.34
N ASN A 267 5.51 4.22 6.57
CA ASN A 267 5.79 4.55 5.18
C ASN A 267 4.82 3.93 4.17
N CYS A 268 3.81 3.23 4.66
CA CYS A 268 2.71 2.66 3.92
C CYS A 268 1.43 2.78 4.75
N LEU A 269 0.45 3.51 4.24
CA LEU A 269 -0.88 3.64 4.86
C LEU A 269 -1.92 3.18 3.84
N HIS A 270 -2.89 2.38 4.28
CA HIS A 270 -4.02 1.96 3.45
C HIS A 270 -5.28 1.86 4.30
N ASP A 271 -6.40 2.36 3.78
CA ASP A 271 -7.72 2.26 4.43
C ASP A 271 -8.85 2.42 3.41
N SER A 272 -10.05 1.97 3.76
CA SER A 272 -11.27 2.06 2.95
C SER A 272 -12.45 2.53 3.79
N HIS A 273 -13.11 3.60 3.33
CA HIS A 273 -14.24 4.21 4.01
C HIS A 273 -15.42 4.39 3.08
N THR A 274 -16.62 4.15 3.60
CA THR A 274 -17.87 4.38 2.85
C THR A 274 -18.58 5.64 3.34
N TYR A 275 -18.93 6.52 2.40
CA TYR A 275 -19.62 7.78 2.66
C TYR A 275 -20.96 7.83 1.92
N MET A 276 -21.88 8.67 2.40
CA MET A 276 -23.06 9.02 1.59
C MET A 276 -22.62 9.94 0.45
N GLY A 277 -23.03 9.69 -0.78
CA GLY A 277 -22.62 10.49 -1.94
C GLY A 277 -22.92 11.98 -1.76
N LYS A 278 -24.09 12.32 -1.20
CA LYS A 278 -24.46 13.71 -0.82
C LYS A 278 -23.53 14.40 0.19
N SER A 279 -22.68 13.64 0.88
CA SER A 279 -21.72 14.18 1.85
C SER A 279 -20.37 14.51 1.22
N LEU A 280 -20.15 14.14 -0.04
CA LEU A 280 -18.93 14.37 -0.78
C LEU A 280 -19.10 15.49 -1.80
N LYS A 281 -18.17 16.43 -1.84
CA LYS A 281 -18.10 17.47 -2.88
C LYS A 281 -16.66 17.94 -3.06
N ASN A 282 -16.10 17.68 -4.24
CA ASN A 282 -14.68 17.88 -4.53
C ASN A 282 -13.75 17.35 -3.42
N PRO A 283 -13.91 16.08 -2.99
CA PRO A 283 -13.09 15.53 -1.93
C PRO A 283 -11.60 15.59 -2.28
N CYS A 284 -10.75 15.79 -1.27
CA CYS A 284 -9.30 15.79 -1.45
C CYS A 284 -8.57 15.30 -0.21
N PHE A 285 -7.31 14.91 -0.42
CA PHE A 285 -6.33 14.67 0.63
C PHE A 285 -5.32 15.81 0.63
N ASP A 286 -5.09 16.41 1.78
CA ASP A 286 -3.95 17.28 2.01
C ASP A 286 -2.84 16.47 2.68
N ILE A 287 -1.69 16.40 2.04
CA ILE A 287 -0.52 15.65 2.51
C ILE A 287 0.53 16.65 2.96
N HIS A 288 0.95 16.55 4.22
CA HIS A 288 2.04 17.35 4.78
C HIS A 288 3.27 16.48 5.04
N TYR A 289 4.41 16.87 4.48
CA TYR A 289 5.66 16.17 4.69
C TYR A 289 6.43 16.74 5.90
N ASN A 290 6.48 15.93 6.97
CA ASN A 290 7.32 16.13 8.13
C ASN A 290 8.65 15.41 7.94
N SER A 291 9.76 16.11 8.18
CA SER A 291 11.10 15.54 8.13
C SER A 291 11.85 15.75 9.43
N ARG A 292 12.69 14.77 9.76
CA ARG A 292 13.50 14.78 10.99
C ARG A 292 14.88 14.20 10.77
N LEU A 293 15.83 14.67 11.55
CA LEU A 293 17.19 14.14 11.64
C LEU A 293 17.56 14.06 13.12
N GLU A 294 18.02 12.90 13.60
CA GLU A 294 18.33 12.67 15.02
C GLU A 294 17.14 12.98 15.97
N GLY A 295 15.91 12.80 15.47
CA GLY A 295 14.68 13.10 16.22
C GLY A 295 14.29 14.58 16.31
N ARG A 296 15.00 15.47 15.61
CA ARG A 296 14.71 16.91 15.56
C ARG A 296 14.14 17.29 14.20
N ASP A 297 13.28 18.30 14.18
CA ASP A 297 12.77 18.88 12.93
C ASP A 297 13.94 19.28 12.04
N PHE A 298 13.95 18.72 10.84
CA PHE A 298 14.98 18.97 9.85
C PHE A 298 14.31 19.25 8.52
N ARG A 299 14.81 20.23 7.76
CA ARG A 299 14.29 20.55 6.43
C ARG A 299 15.34 20.17 5.39
N PRO A 300 15.30 18.94 4.85
CA PRO A 300 16.21 18.54 3.80
C PRO A 300 15.88 19.28 2.51
N ASP A 301 16.88 19.61 1.70
CA ASP A 301 16.65 20.11 0.33
C ASP A 301 16.14 19.02 -0.64
N VAL A 302 15.96 17.79 -0.14
CA VAL A 302 15.56 16.62 -0.91
C VAL A 302 14.05 16.41 -0.78
N SER A 303 13.37 16.38 -1.93
CA SER A 303 11.95 16.03 -1.99
C SER A 303 11.74 14.54 -1.77
N LEU A 304 10.62 14.17 -1.13
CA LEU A 304 10.27 12.81 -0.77
C LEU A 304 9.49 12.14 -1.91
N PRO A 305 9.99 11.05 -2.53
CA PRO A 305 9.20 10.29 -3.49
C PRO A 305 7.99 9.65 -2.81
N TYR A 306 6.81 9.82 -3.41
CA TYR A 306 5.56 9.24 -2.92
C TYR A 306 4.75 8.67 -4.08
N SER A 307 3.89 7.71 -3.75
CA SER A 307 2.80 7.25 -4.61
C SER A 307 1.53 7.14 -3.78
N MET A 308 0.42 7.60 -4.32
CA MET A 308 -0.90 7.49 -3.72
C MET A 308 -1.89 6.92 -4.74
N ILE A 309 -2.47 5.78 -4.39
CA ILE A 309 -3.53 5.12 -5.17
C ILE A 309 -4.86 5.44 -4.51
N ILE A 310 -5.85 5.86 -5.30
CA ILE A 310 -7.20 6.15 -4.83
C ILE A 310 -8.19 5.41 -5.72
N SER A 311 -9.05 4.58 -5.12
CA SER A 311 -10.20 4.01 -5.82
C SER A 311 -11.49 4.63 -5.29
N VAL A 312 -12.33 5.11 -6.18
CA VAL A 312 -13.68 5.59 -5.88
C VAL A 312 -14.66 4.63 -6.52
N ARG A 313 -15.51 4.00 -5.71
CA ARG A 313 -16.54 3.07 -6.17
C ARG A 313 -17.93 3.57 -5.80
N ALA A 314 -18.81 3.67 -6.80
CA ALA A 314 -20.19 4.08 -6.63
C ALA A 314 -21.13 3.19 -7.44
N LYS A 315 -21.65 2.12 -6.80
CA LYS A 315 -22.57 1.13 -7.41
C LYS A 315 -23.86 1.70 -8.02
N SER A 316 -24.17 2.96 -7.75
CA SER A 316 -25.34 3.65 -8.28
C SER A 316 -25.08 4.36 -9.63
N ILE A 317 -23.84 4.32 -10.13
CA ILE A 317 -23.41 4.94 -11.37
C ILE A 317 -22.73 3.88 -12.22
N ASP A 318 -23.37 3.50 -13.33
CA ASP A 318 -22.89 2.43 -14.20
C ASP A 318 -21.74 2.86 -15.11
N ASP A 319 -21.51 4.16 -15.32
CA ASP A 319 -20.46 4.72 -16.20
C ASP A 319 -19.52 5.68 -15.45
N LEU A 320 -19.23 5.38 -14.17
CA LEU A 320 -18.46 6.27 -13.29
C LEU A 320 -17.08 6.59 -13.87
N TYR A 321 -16.39 5.57 -14.37
CA TYR A 321 -15.07 5.70 -14.99
C TYR A 321 -15.09 6.74 -16.12
N ASP A 322 -16.01 6.57 -17.07
CA ASP A 322 -16.16 7.42 -18.24
C ASP A 322 -16.49 8.87 -17.87
N GLN A 323 -17.39 9.07 -16.90
CA GLN A 323 -17.74 10.41 -16.42
C GLN A 323 -16.52 11.13 -15.82
N VAL A 324 -15.71 10.42 -15.03
CA VAL A 324 -14.51 10.99 -14.42
C VAL A 324 -13.45 11.28 -15.48
N VAL A 325 -13.19 10.36 -16.41
CA VAL A 325 -12.23 10.58 -17.50
C VAL A 325 -12.61 11.81 -18.33
N ARG A 326 -13.89 11.96 -18.70
CA ARG A 326 -14.38 13.13 -19.47
C ARG A 326 -14.19 14.43 -18.70
N LYS A 327 -14.57 14.46 -17.42
CA LYS A 327 -14.49 15.66 -16.57
C LYS A 327 -13.05 16.09 -16.30
N TYR A 328 -12.14 15.13 -16.08
CA TYR A 328 -10.77 15.39 -15.69
C TYR A 328 -9.76 15.23 -16.84
N ALA A 329 -10.22 15.22 -18.10
CA ALA A 329 -9.37 15.00 -19.29
C ALA A 329 -8.16 15.96 -19.43
N THR A 330 -8.19 17.13 -18.77
CA THR A 330 -7.07 18.09 -18.76
C THR A 330 -6.09 17.90 -17.59
N ARG A 331 -6.41 17.00 -16.64
CA ARG A 331 -5.65 16.79 -15.39
C ARG A 331 -5.25 15.33 -15.17
N LEU A 332 -6.00 14.39 -15.74
CA LEU A 332 -5.76 12.96 -15.66
C LEU A 332 -5.55 12.41 -17.06
N GLU A 333 -4.64 11.45 -17.16
CA GLU A 333 -4.37 10.71 -18.37
C GLU A 333 -4.80 9.25 -18.14
N PRO A 334 -5.65 8.67 -19.01
CA PRO A 334 -5.94 7.25 -18.95
C PRO A 334 -4.67 6.45 -19.20
N ILE A 335 -4.30 5.59 -18.26
CA ILE A 335 -3.14 4.72 -18.39
C ILE A 335 -3.52 3.58 -19.34
N ARG A 336 -2.82 3.45 -20.46
CA ARG A 336 -3.08 2.44 -21.48
C ARG A 336 -2.16 1.22 -21.32
N PRO A 337 -2.66 0.01 -21.55
CA PRO A 337 -1.82 -1.17 -21.60
C PRO A 337 -0.91 -1.15 -22.85
N SER A 338 0.37 -1.43 -22.66
CA SER A 338 1.39 -1.57 -23.72
C SER A 338 1.36 -2.95 -24.38
N ILE A 339 0.85 -3.96 -23.67
CA ILE A 339 0.94 -5.37 -24.06
C ILE A 339 -0.47 -5.99 -24.08
N GLU A 340 -1.01 -6.27 -25.27
CA GLU A 340 -2.20 -7.12 -25.48
C GLU A 340 -1.84 -8.62 -25.44
N ILE A 341 -0.92 -9.04 -24.57
CA ILE A 341 -0.58 -10.45 -24.41
C ILE A 341 -1.24 -10.91 -23.11
N PRO A 342 -2.20 -11.86 -23.17
CA PRO A 342 -2.83 -12.36 -21.98
C PRO A 342 -1.77 -13.04 -21.11
N ILE A 343 -1.46 -12.43 -19.96
CA ILE A 343 -0.67 -13.08 -18.91
C ILE A 343 -1.61 -14.09 -18.27
N ARG A 344 -1.78 -15.26 -18.89
CA ARG A 344 -2.40 -16.41 -18.22
C ARG A 344 -1.40 -16.90 -17.17
N THR A 345 -1.72 -16.63 -15.91
CA THR A 345 -1.08 -17.23 -14.74
C THR A 345 -1.50 -18.68 -14.56
#